data_AF-A0A800JAK8-F1
#
_entry.id   AF-A0A800JAK8-F1
#
_cell.length_a   1.000
_cell.length_b   1.000
_cell.length_c   1.000
_cell.angle_alpha   90.00
_cell.angle_beta   90.00
_cell.angle_gamma   90.00
#
_symmetry.space_group_name_H-M   'P 1'
#
loop_
_entity.id
_entity.type
_entity.pdbx_description
1 polymer ?
#
loop_
_entity_poly.entity_id
_entity_poly.type
_entity_poly.pdbx_seq_one_letter_code
_entity_poly.pdbx_strand_id
1 'polypeptide(L)'
;MESQSVSKARIWIVGIAMATFLVFIIVTVVYLQMPPRQKMKDQVKIQLPSSGTHEECLKLLQENEVVYSFDASHPLTFDIHYHDGTQIVVAFAKKTIAALDATLKPEIVQEYCMTWSNHQPQAVQLKYQFQIKVK
;
A
#
# COMPACT_ATOMS: atom_id res chain seq x y z
N MET A 1 -56.30 29.30 -4.61
CA MET A 1 -55.05 29.18 -3.84
C MET A 1 -54.46 27.81 -4.11
N GLU A 2 -53.80 27.58 -5.25
CA GLU A 2 -53.30 26.22 -5.58
C GLU A 2 -51.90 26.23 -6.24
N SER A 3 -51.53 27.34 -6.89
CA SER A 3 -50.28 27.47 -7.65
C SER A 3 -49.00 27.61 -6.79
N GLN A 4 -49.06 28.24 -5.61
CA GLN A 4 -47.86 28.44 -4.76
C GLN A 4 -47.35 27.18 -4.07
N SER A 5 -48.23 26.20 -3.78
CA SER A 5 -47.88 24.96 -3.07
C SER A 5 -47.04 24.03 -3.96
N VAL A 6 -47.44 23.90 -5.23
CA VAL A 6 -46.79 23.01 -6.22
C VAL A 6 -45.38 23.50 -6.59
N SER A 7 -45.16 24.82 -6.63
CA SER A 7 -43.87 25.43 -6.92
C SER A 7 -42.83 25.15 -5.82
N LYS A 8 -43.20 25.31 -4.55
CA LYS A 8 -42.32 25.04 -3.41
C LYS A 8 -41.97 23.56 -3.30
N ALA A 9 -42.94 22.66 -3.50
CA ALA A 9 -42.70 21.22 -3.52
C ALA A 9 -41.72 20.79 -4.63
N ARG A 10 -41.82 21.38 -5.83
CA ARG A 10 -40.90 21.11 -6.95
C ARG A 10 -39.47 21.58 -6.67
N ILE A 11 -39.29 22.75 -6.05
CA ILE A 11 -37.96 23.28 -5.67
C ILE A 11 -37.30 22.38 -4.62
N TRP A 12 -38.07 21.90 -3.63
CA TRP A 12 -37.57 20.96 -2.61
C TRP A 12 -37.17 19.59 -3.20
N ILE A 13 -37.98 19.05 -4.12
CA ILE A 13 -37.67 17.76 -4.78
C ILE A 13 -36.39 17.84 -5.62
N VAL A 14 -36.20 18.93 -6.38
CA VAL A 14 -34.97 19.14 -7.17
C VAL A 14 -33.76 19.33 -6.25
N GLY A 15 -33.91 20.06 -5.15
CA GLY A 15 -32.84 20.22 -4.14
C GLY A 15 -32.41 18.89 -3.51
N ILE A 16 -33.37 18.03 -3.16
CA ILE A 16 -33.10 16.69 -2.60
C ILE A 16 -32.42 15.80 -3.65
N ALA A 17 -32.91 15.78 -4.89
CA ALA A 17 -32.32 14.99 -5.96
C ALA A 17 -30.86 15.40 -6.24
N MET A 18 -30.59 16.71 -6.31
CA MET A 18 -29.24 17.25 -6.46
C MET A 18 -28.32 16.88 -5.29
N ALA A 19 -28.81 16.98 -4.05
CA ALA A 19 -28.04 16.59 -2.87
C ALA A 19 -27.71 15.08 -2.88
N THR A 20 -28.67 14.22 -3.23
CA THR A 20 -28.41 12.77 -3.33
C THR A 20 -27.41 12.42 -4.43
N PHE A 21 -27.47 13.10 -5.58
CA PHE A 21 -26.51 12.91 -6.67
C PHE A 21 -25.10 13.38 -6.27
N LEU A 22 -24.98 14.51 -5.57
CA LEU A 22 -23.71 14.99 -5.03
C LEU A 22 -23.12 14.02 -4.00
N VAL A 23 -23.93 13.51 -3.08
CA VAL A 23 -23.49 12.49 -2.12
C VAL A 23 -23.04 11.21 -2.84
N PHE A 24 -23.76 10.77 -3.87
CA PHE A 24 -23.39 9.61 -4.66
C PHE A 24 -22.06 9.80 -5.39
N ILE A 25 -21.83 10.99 -5.96
CA ILE A 25 -20.54 11.34 -6.57
C ILE A 25 -19.43 11.29 -5.53
N ILE A 26 -19.61 11.92 -4.37
CA ILE A 26 -18.61 11.91 -3.29
C ILE A 26 -18.29 10.48 -2.86
N VAL A 27 -19.30 9.66 -2.60
CA VAL A 27 -19.11 8.26 -2.21
C VAL A 27 -18.39 7.48 -3.30
N THR A 28 -18.77 7.66 -4.57
CA THR A 28 -18.13 6.98 -5.71
C THR A 28 -16.66 7.39 -5.85
N VAL A 29 -16.35 8.68 -5.73
CA VAL A 29 -14.98 9.20 -5.78
C VAL A 29 -14.16 8.64 -4.63
N VAL A 30 -14.69 8.64 -3.41
CA VAL A 30 -14.04 8.05 -2.24
C VAL A 30 -13.79 6.55 -2.46
N TYR A 31 -14.76 5.82 -3.01
CA TYR A 31 -14.63 4.39 -3.31
C TYR A 31 -13.54 4.11 -4.36
N LEU A 32 -13.48 4.93 -5.41
CA LEU A 32 -12.47 4.83 -6.47
C LEU A 32 -11.05 5.19 -6.00
N GLN A 33 -10.93 6.02 -4.96
CA GLN A 33 -9.64 6.40 -4.38
C GLN A 33 -9.11 5.39 -3.35
N MET A 34 -9.90 4.40 -2.92
CA MET A 34 -9.40 3.39 -1.99
C MET A 34 -8.44 2.43 -2.70
N PRO A 35 -7.17 2.32 -2.26
CA PRO A 35 -6.26 1.32 -2.81
C PRO A 35 -6.80 -0.10 -2.50
N PRO A 36 -6.52 -1.08 -3.36
CA PRO A 36 -6.86 -2.47 -3.09
C PRO A 36 -6.26 -2.89 -1.75
N ARG A 37 -7.07 -3.50 -0.87
CA ARG A 37 -6.62 -4.06 0.40
C ARG A 37 -5.63 -5.20 0.13
N GLN A 38 -4.33 -4.91 0.07
CA GLN A 38 -3.27 -5.93 0.04
C GLN A 38 -3.14 -6.56 1.43
N LYS A 39 -4.10 -7.43 1.80
CA LYS A 39 -4.12 -8.06 3.13
C LYS A 39 -3.00 -9.08 3.31
N MET A 40 -2.57 -9.73 2.24
CA MET A 40 -1.60 -10.82 2.26
C MET A 40 -1.02 -11.04 0.86
N LYS A 41 0.27 -11.37 0.79
CA LYS A 41 0.92 -11.88 -0.41
C LYS A 41 1.78 -13.07 -0.01
N ASP A 42 1.47 -14.22 -0.57
CA ASP A 42 2.06 -15.48 -0.15
C ASP A 42 3.04 -16.02 -1.21
N GLN A 43 4.20 -16.49 -0.73
CA GLN A 43 5.26 -17.16 -1.49
C GLN A 43 5.54 -16.63 -2.91
N VAL A 44 5.77 -15.33 -3.05
CA VAL A 44 6.26 -14.76 -4.32
C VAL A 44 7.66 -15.29 -4.57
N LYS A 45 7.91 -15.82 -5.78
CA LYS A 45 9.23 -16.33 -6.19
C LYS A 45 9.73 -15.52 -7.37
N ILE A 46 10.93 -14.98 -7.26
CA ILE A 46 11.57 -14.14 -8.27
C ILE A 46 12.98 -14.64 -8.53
N GLN A 47 13.39 -14.63 -9.80
CA GLN A 47 14.79 -14.77 -10.17
C GLN A 47 15.38 -13.37 -10.35
N LEU A 48 16.08 -12.86 -9.33
CA LEU A 48 16.64 -11.52 -9.32
C LEU A 48 17.99 -11.53 -10.08
N PRO A 49 18.10 -10.88 -11.25
CA PRO A 49 19.33 -10.90 -12.04
C PRO A 49 20.51 -10.26 -11.30
N SER A 50 21.71 -10.52 -11.81
CA SER A 50 22.93 -9.84 -11.36
C SER A 50 22.77 -8.32 -11.43
N SER A 51 23.19 -7.60 -10.39
CA SER A 51 23.04 -6.14 -10.25
C SER A 51 21.57 -5.65 -10.28
N GLY A 52 20.60 -6.57 -10.17
CA GLY A 52 19.18 -6.24 -10.19
C GLY A 52 18.64 -5.82 -8.82
N THR A 53 17.58 -5.02 -8.84
CA THR A 53 16.81 -4.64 -7.65
C THR A 53 15.34 -5.02 -7.85
N HIS A 54 14.71 -5.55 -6.81
CA HIS A 54 13.27 -5.80 -6.73
C HIS A 54 12.68 -5.02 -5.57
N GLU A 55 11.54 -4.38 -5.78
CA GLU A 55 10.82 -3.63 -4.75
C GLU A 55 9.37 -4.09 -4.65
N GLU A 56 8.88 -4.22 -3.43
CA GLU A 56 7.46 -4.42 -3.14
C GLU A 56 7.00 -3.32 -2.18
N CYS A 57 6.14 -2.44 -2.68
CA CYS A 57 5.66 -1.28 -1.94
C CYS A 57 4.23 -1.50 -1.42
N LEU A 58 4.01 -1.10 -0.16
CA LEU A 58 2.75 -1.25 0.56
C LEU A 58 2.30 0.08 1.11
N LYS A 59 1.05 0.47 0.84
CA LYS A 59 0.41 1.60 1.52
C LYS A 59 -0.03 1.16 2.91
N LEU A 60 0.61 1.71 3.94
CA LEU A 60 0.43 1.29 5.32
C LEU A 60 -0.14 2.42 6.18
N LEU A 61 -1.03 2.04 7.08
CA LEU A 61 -1.57 2.89 8.14
C LEU A 61 -0.81 2.64 9.45
N GLN A 62 -0.87 3.58 10.39
CA GLN A 62 -0.13 3.49 11.66
C GLN A 62 -0.61 2.30 12.53
N GLU A 63 -1.89 1.96 12.43
CA GLU A 63 -2.51 0.78 13.06
C GLU A 63 -2.15 -0.54 12.38
N ASN A 64 -1.42 -0.53 11.26
CA ASN A 64 -1.01 -1.76 10.61
C ASN A 64 0.19 -2.40 11.32
N GLU A 65 0.29 -3.71 11.16
CA GLU A 65 1.46 -4.50 11.48
C GLU A 65 1.74 -5.42 10.28
N VAL A 66 2.95 -5.37 9.74
CA VAL A 66 3.34 -6.21 8.60
C VAL A 66 4.27 -7.30 9.10
N VAL A 67 3.80 -8.53 9.13
CA VAL A 67 4.64 -9.71 9.35
C VAL A 67 5.17 -10.13 7.99
N TYR A 68 6.49 -10.14 7.82
CA TYR A 68 7.12 -10.44 6.54
C TYR A 68 8.28 -11.40 6.71
N SER A 69 8.51 -12.20 5.69
CA SER A 69 9.72 -13.01 5.61
C SER A 69 10.22 -13.15 4.19
N PHE A 70 11.52 -13.38 4.06
CA PHE A 70 12.13 -13.77 2.81
C PHE A 70 13.24 -14.79 3.02
N ASP A 71 13.50 -15.56 1.96
CA ASP A 71 14.61 -16.47 1.81
C ASP A 71 15.19 -16.31 0.41
N ALA A 72 16.51 -16.25 0.30
CA ALA A 72 17.23 -16.06 -0.94
C ALA A 72 18.36 -17.08 -1.06
N SER A 73 18.61 -17.56 -2.28
CA SER A 73 19.67 -18.56 -2.51
C SER A 73 21.08 -18.04 -2.22
N HIS A 74 21.28 -16.72 -2.19
CA HIS A 74 22.51 -16.03 -1.77
C HIS A 74 22.14 -14.72 -1.05
N PRO A 75 23.05 -14.13 -0.25
CA PRO A 75 22.78 -12.86 0.42
C PRO A 75 22.41 -11.73 -0.54
N LEU A 76 21.31 -11.06 -0.21
CA LEU A 76 20.83 -9.84 -0.87
C LEU A 76 20.96 -8.66 0.09
N THR A 77 21.18 -7.47 -0.45
CA THR A 77 21.05 -6.24 0.33
C THR A 77 19.56 -5.93 0.48
N PHE A 78 19.07 -5.95 1.70
CA PHE A 78 17.67 -5.71 2.05
C PHE A 78 17.53 -4.47 2.92
N ASP A 79 16.56 -3.63 2.61
CA ASP A 79 16.09 -2.53 3.45
C ASP A 79 14.58 -2.33 3.33
N ILE A 80 14.02 -1.57 4.27
CA ILE A 80 12.68 -1.03 4.15
C ILE A 80 12.78 0.48 4.27
N HIS A 81 12.21 1.20 3.33
CA HIS A 81 12.17 2.66 3.35
C HIS A 81 10.79 3.18 2.94
N TYR A 82 10.56 4.47 3.17
CA TYR A 82 9.41 5.20 2.65
C TYR A 82 9.85 6.59 2.20
N HIS A 83 9.03 7.24 1.37
CA HIS A 83 9.30 8.61 0.94
C HIS A 83 8.47 9.60 1.76
N ASP A 84 9.13 10.58 2.36
CA ASP A 84 8.50 11.76 2.97
C ASP A 84 8.79 12.97 2.09
N GLY A 85 7.85 13.29 1.21
CA GLY A 85 8.07 14.24 0.12
C GLY A 85 9.18 13.76 -0.83
N THR A 86 10.31 14.46 -0.83
CA THR A 86 11.51 14.09 -1.63
C THR A 86 12.55 13.33 -0.82
N GLN A 87 12.35 13.17 0.49
CA GLN A 87 13.30 12.51 1.37
C GLN A 87 12.99 11.01 1.44
N ILE A 88 14.05 10.19 1.34
CA ILE A 88 13.97 8.75 1.63
C ILE A 88 14.26 8.55 3.12
N VAL A 89 13.34 7.92 3.84
CA VAL A 89 13.50 7.57 5.25
C VAL A 89 13.62 6.05 5.40
N VAL A 90 14.67 5.61 6.09
CA VAL A 90 14.96 4.18 6.31
C VAL A 90 14.18 3.70 7.53
N ALA A 91 13.16 2.86 7.30
CA ALA A 91 12.34 2.23 8.33
C ALA A 91 12.97 0.93 8.87
N PHE A 92 13.78 0.26 8.05
CA PHE A 92 14.61 -0.87 8.48
C PHE A 92 16.00 -0.71 7.88
N ALA A 93 17.01 -0.68 8.76
CA ALA A 93 18.39 -0.48 8.36
C ALA A 93 18.86 -1.55 7.37
N LYS A 94 19.58 -1.10 6.34
CA LYS A 94 20.14 -1.93 5.28
C LYS A 94 21.00 -3.06 5.85
N LYS A 95 20.75 -4.30 5.41
CA LYS A 95 21.53 -5.50 5.78
C LYS A 95 21.76 -6.39 4.56
N THR A 96 22.93 -6.99 4.46
CA THR A 96 23.22 -8.00 3.44
C THR A 96 23.09 -9.39 4.05
N ILE A 97 21.95 -10.05 3.79
CA ILE A 97 21.54 -11.31 4.43
C ILE A 97 20.77 -12.19 3.44
N ALA A 98 20.75 -13.50 3.68
CA ALA A 98 20.06 -14.46 2.82
C ALA A 98 18.60 -14.70 3.25
N ALA A 99 18.28 -14.53 4.53
CA ALA A 99 16.92 -14.73 5.03
C ALA A 99 16.61 -13.79 6.18
N LEU A 100 15.34 -13.46 6.34
CA LEU A 100 14.81 -12.68 7.46
C LEU A 100 13.35 -13.06 7.70
N ASP A 101 12.97 -13.16 8.98
CA ASP A 101 11.60 -13.14 9.45
C ASP A 101 11.50 -12.02 10.48
N ALA A 102 10.59 -11.07 10.24
CA ALA A 102 10.49 -9.87 11.06
C ALA A 102 9.09 -9.26 10.96
N THR A 103 8.89 -8.22 11.77
CA THR A 103 7.65 -7.45 11.80
C THR A 103 7.96 -5.97 11.67
N LEU A 104 7.28 -5.31 10.73
CA LEU A 104 7.32 -3.86 10.56
C LEU A 104 6.06 -3.26 11.20
N LYS A 105 6.28 -2.22 12.02
CA LYS A 105 5.23 -1.38 12.59
C LYS A 105 5.39 0.03 12.03
N PRO A 106 4.56 0.45 11.06
CA PRO A 106 4.60 1.80 10.51
C PRO A 106 4.41 2.84 11.61
N GLU A 107 5.22 3.90 11.56
CA GLU A 107 5.11 5.03 12.49
C GLU A 107 4.15 6.10 11.95
N ILE A 108 4.05 6.22 10.63
CA ILE A 108 3.19 7.17 9.94
C ILE A 108 2.45 6.50 8.79
N VAL A 109 1.41 7.18 8.29
CA VAL A 109 0.69 6.75 7.09
C VAL A 109 1.54 7.07 5.86
N GLN A 110 2.13 6.05 5.25
CA GLN A 110 2.99 6.18 4.07
C GLN A 110 3.02 4.90 3.22
N GLU A 111 3.65 5.01 2.04
CA GLU A 111 4.01 3.87 1.21
C GLU A 111 5.42 3.38 1.59
N TYR A 112 5.48 2.18 2.17
CA TYR A 112 6.72 1.53 2.58
C TYR A 112 7.13 0.50 1.54
N CYS A 113 8.37 0.58 1.06
CA CYS A 113 8.94 -0.33 0.06
C CYS A 113 9.95 -1.26 0.72
N MET A 114 9.71 -2.57 0.58
CA MET A 114 10.70 -3.61 0.85
C MET A 114 11.56 -3.76 -0.40
N THR A 115 12.87 -3.52 -0.27
CA THR A 115 13.80 -3.49 -1.40
C THR A 115 14.84 -4.57 -1.23
N TRP A 116 15.05 -5.38 -2.27
CA TRP A 116 16.11 -6.38 -2.35
C TRP A 116 17.02 -6.08 -3.54
N SER A 117 18.31 -5.88 -3.29
CA SER A 117 19.33 -5.67 -4.32
C SER A 117 20.31 -6.82 -4.37
N ASN A 118 20.53 -7.35 -5.57
CA ASN A 118 21.49 -8.40 -5.85
C ASN A 118 22.81 -7.81 -6.34
N HIS A 119 23.86 -7.91 -5.52
CA HIS A 119 25.22 -7.52 -5.90
C HIS A 119 26.09 -8.70 -6.34
N GLN A 120 25.53 -9.91 -6.41
CA GLN A 120 26.24 -11.11 -6.89
C GLN A 120 26.36 -11.06 -8.42
N PRO A 121 27.42 -11.65 -9.00
CA PRO A 121 27.59 -11.71 -10.45
C PRO A 121 26.57 -12.63 -11.14
N GLN A 122 25.92 -13.53 -10.40
CA GLN A 122 24.87 -14.43 -10.86
C GLN A 122 23.47 -13.98 -10.41
N ALA A 123 22.44 -14.53 -11.06
CA ALA A 123 21.07 -14.35 -10.61
C ALA A 123 20.80 -15.11 -9.29
N VAL A 124 20.04 -14.49 -8.40
CA VAL A 124 19.66 -15.03 -7.08
C VAL A 124 18.17 -15.35 -7.07
N GLN A 125 17.82 -16.55 -6.59
CA GLN A 125 16.41 -16.88 -6.36
C GLN A 125 15.98 -16.21 -5.06
N LEU A 126 14.98 -15.35 -5.11
CA LEU A 126 14.33 -14.70 -3.97
C LEU A 126 12.94 -15.29 -3.79
N LYS A 127 12.58 -15.62 -2.55
CA LYS A 127 11.22 -15.96 -2.14
C LYS A 127 10.81 -15.05 -1.01
N TYR A 128 9.65 -14.41 -1.08
CA TYR A 128 9.15 -13.58 0.01
C TYR A 128 7.65 -13.68 0.17
N GLN A 129 7.19 -13.31 1.37
CA GLN A 129 5.78 -13.26 1.73
C GLN A 129 5.56 -12.16 2.77
N PHE A 130 4.33 -11.66 2.84
CA PHE A 130 3.92 -10.75 3.90
C PHE A 130 2.43 -10.86 4.20
N GLN A 131 2.07 -10.49 5.42
CA GLN A 131 0.70 -10.34 5.88
C GLN A 131 0.53 -9.01 6.59
N ILE A 132 -0.50 -8.25 6.20
CA ILE A 132 -0.88 -7.00 6.86
C ILE A 132 -2.00 -7.29 7.85
N LYS A 133 -1.70 -7.07 9.13
CA LYS A 133 -2.64 -7.14 10.25
C LYS A 133 -2.99 -5.73 10.72
N VAL A 134 -4.11 -5.63 11.41
CA VAL A 134 -4.46 -4.44 12.20
C VAL A 134 -4.10 -4.77 13.65
N LYS A 135 -3.42 -3.84 14.34
CA LYS A 135 -3.07 -3.96 15.76
C LYS A 135 -4.31 -3.97 16.65
#